data_AF-A0A183BE34-F1
#
_entry.id   AF-A0A183BE34-F1
#
_cell.length_a   1.000
_cell.length_b   1.000
_cell.length_c   1.000
_cell.angle_alpha   90.00
_cell.angle_beta   90.00
_cell.angle_gamma   90.00
#
_symmetry.space_group_name_H-M   'P 1'
#
loop_
_entity.id
_entity.type
_entity.pdbx_description
1 polymer ?
#
loop_
_entity_poly.entity_id
_entity_poly.type
_entity_poly.pdbx_seq_one_letter_code
_entity_poly.pdbx_strand_id
1 'polypeptide(L)'
;MVRNPNQGVREFILDLLTQAAKCDFGDLLNTQMKDWLIAGNNNTVLQNEFLKLPNPTFKDVRAYCEQYQKIWAATSSLPFTIESTAMFNSFTTKSMKAHATAGRFKPVTQSNSHNVTFG
;
A
#
# COMPACT_ATOMS: atom_id res chain seq x y z
N MET A 1 9.51 12.99 14.42
CA MET A 1 9.76 13.95 13.34
C MET A 1 8.43 14.23 12.63
N VAL A 2 8.12 15.47 12.29
CA VAL A 2 6.81 15.84 11.69
C VAL A 2 7.06 16.69 10.44
N ARG A 3 6.34 16.40 9.35
CA ARG A 3 6.45 17.11 8.08
C ARG A 3 5.98 18.56 8.23
N ASN A 4 6.81 19.51 7.77
CA ASN A 4 6.39 20.89 7.62
C ASN A 4 5.29 20.98 6.53
N PRO A 5 4.17 21.71 6.74
CA PRO A 5 3.09 21.81 5.75
C PRO A 5 3.56 22.20 4.33
N ASN A 6 4.58 23.06 4.25
CA ASN A 6 5.12 23.58 2.99
C ASN A 6 6.18 22.66 2.35
N GLN A 7 6.70 21.68 3.08
CA GLN A 7 7.78 20.80 2.62
C GLN A 7 7.22 19.70 1.73
N GLY A 8 7.84 19.35 0.60
CA GLY A 8 7.33 18.26 -0.26
C GLY A 8 7.29 16.90 0.47
N VAL A 9 6.39 15.98 0.07
CA VAL A 9 6.37 14.61 0.63
C VAL A 9 7.68 13.89 0.30
N ARG A 10 8.21 14.06 -0.92
CA ARG A 10 9.52 13.52 -1.32
C ARG A 10 10.69 14.05 -0.48
N GLU A 11 10.72 15.35 -0.20
CA GLU A 11 11.74 15.96 0.65
C GLU A 11 11.64 15.43 2.08
N PHE A 12 10.42 15.34 2.61
CA PHE A 12 10.20 14.76 3.93
C PHE A 12 10.68 13.31 4.03
N ILE A 13 10.44 12.48 3.01
CA ILE A 13 10.94 11.10 2.96
C ILE A 13 12.48 11.06 2.97
N LEU A 14 13.14 11.97 2.25
CA LEU A 14 14.60 12.05 2.23
C LEU A 14 15.17 12.46 3.59
N ASP A 15 14.57 13.47 4.25
CA ASP A 15 14.97 13.86 5.59
C ASP A 15 14.75 12.73 6.60
N LEU A 16 13.65 11.99 6.44
CA LEU A 16 13.33 10.85 7.29
C LEU A 16 14.35 9.73 7.14
N LEU A 17 14.74 9.40 5.89
CA LEU A 17 15.80 8.42 5.60
C LEU A 17 17.15 8.88 6.18
N THR A 18 17.45 10.18 6.07
CA THR A 18 18.68 10.76 6.61
C THR A 18 18.72 10.69 8.14
N GLN A 19 17.58 10.87 8.81
CA GLN A 19 17.49 10.66 10.26
C GLN A 19 17.57 9.19 10.62
N ALA A 20 16.89 8.31 9.89
CA ALA A 20 16.93 6.88 10.14
C ALA A 20 18.35 6.29 9.96
N ALA A 21 19.14 6.82 9.03
CA ALA A 21 20.55 6.43 8.85
C ALA A 21 21.44 6.73 10.06
N LYS A 22 21.02 7.63 10.97
CA LYS A 22 21.72 7.95 12.21
C LYS A 22 21.28 7.07 13.39
N CYS A 23 20.24 6.28 13.21
CA CYS A 23 19.64 5.46 14.26
C CYS A 23 19.96 3.99 14.01
N ASP A 24 20.34 3.29 15.07
CA ASP A 24 20.55 1.84 14.99
C ASP A 24 19.23 1.10 15.27
N PHE A 25 18.46 0.90 14.22
CA PHE A 25 17.15 0.25 14.32
C PHE A 25 17.21 -1.27 14.12
N GLY A 26 18.34 -1.82 13.65
CA GLY A 26 18.47 -3.23 13.30
C GLY A 26 17.28 -3.74 12.48
N ASP A 27 16.67 -4.83 12.95
CA ASP A 27 15.52 -5.48 12.29
C ASP A 27 14.22 -4.67 12.36
N LEU A 28 14.14 -3.67 13.25
CA LEU A 28 12.96 -2.83 13.42
C LEU A 28 12.89 -1.66 12.43
N LEU A 29 13.94 -1.47 11.60
CA LEU A 29 14.03 -0.34 10.68
C LEU A 29 12.77 -0.19 9.81
N ASN A 30 12.27 -1.29 9.25
CA ASN A 30 11.10 -1.26 8.37
C ASN A 30 9.83 -0.81 9.12
N THR A 31 9.60 -1.34 10.32
CA THR A 31 8.45 -0.97 11.17
C THR A 31 8.54 0.48 11.63
N GLN A 32 9.70 0.91 12.13
CA GLN A 32 9.92 2.28 12.60
C GLN A 32 9.78 3.30 11.48
N MET A 33 10.36 3.03 10.30
CA MET A 33 10.25 3.91 9.14
C MET A 33 8.81 4.05 8.65
N LYS A 34 8.05 2.94 8.66
CA LYS A 34 6.62 2.95 8.33
C LYS A 34 5.85 3.82 9.31
N ASP A 35 6.02 3.60 10.61
CA ASP A 35 5.28 4.31 11.65
C ASP A 35 5.62 5.80 11.65
N TRP A 36 6.89 6.16 11.45
CA TRP A 36 7.30 7.55 11.29
C TRP A 36 6.75 8.20 10.03
N LEU A 37 6.67 7.47 8.91
CA LEU A 37 6.11 8.00 7.68
C LEU A 37 4.60 8.24 7.82
N ILE A 38 3.88 7.39 8.56
CA ILE A 38 2.44 7.56 8.84
C ILE A 38 2.22 8.72 9.82
N ALA A 39 2.89 8.70 10.98
CA ALA A 39 2.71 9.70 12.04
C ALA A 39 3.28 11.07 11.67
N GLY A 40 4.39 11.11 10.93
CA GLY A 40 5.04 12.35 10.51
C GLY A 40 4.38 13.00 9.30
N ASN A 41 3.56 12.25 8.55
CA ASN A 41 2.79 12.81 7.44
C ASN A 41 1.47 13.39 7.94
N ASN A 42 1.39 14.72 8.05
CA ASN A 42 0.23 15.47 8.50
C ASN A 42 -0.99 15.44 7.55
N ASN A 43 -0.99 14.58 6.52
CA ASN A 43 -2.09 14.47 5.58
C ASN A 43 -3.06 13.36 6.02
N THR A 44 -4.23 13.76 6.51
CA THR A 44 -5.28 12.86 7.01
C THR A 44 -5.86 11.94 5.93
N VAL A 45 -5.90 12.38 4.66
CA VAL A 45 -6.33 11.55 3.53
C VAL A 45 -5.37 10.39 3.34
N LEU A 46 -4.06 10.67 3.32
CA LEU A 46 -3.02 9.65 3.20
C LEU A 46 -3.07 8.66 4.37
N GLN A 47 -3.22 9.15 5.61
CA GLN A 47 -3.33 8.28 6.78
C GLN A 47 -4.54 7.34 6.71
N ASN A 48 -5.72 7.86 6.34
CA ASN A 48 -6.93 7.06 6.19
C ASN A 48 -6.78 5.96 5.14
N GLU A 49 -6.04 6.22 4.06
CA GLU A 49 -5.78 5.21 3.04
C GLU A 49 -4.77 4.15 3.49
N PHE A 50 -3.77 4.53 4.28
CA PHE A 50 -2.86 3.55 4.88
C PHE A 50 -3.57 2.58 5.82
N LEU A 51 -4.61 3.03 6.54
CA LEU A 51 -5.42 2.17 7.40
C LEU A 51 -6.22 1.10 6.61
N LYS A 52 -6.46 1.32 5.31
CA LYS A 52 -7.17 0.34 4.46
C LYS A 52 -6.25 -0.72 3.87
N LEU A 53 -4.92 -0.51 3.91
CA LEU A 53 -3.97 -1.47 3.37
C LEU A 53 -3.74 -2.61 4.38
N PRO A 54 -3.79 -3.89 3.96
CA PRO A 54 -3.49 -5.00 4.84
C PRO A 54 -1.98 -5.08 5.08
N ASN A 55 -1.53 -4.74 6.30
CA ASN A 55 -0.14 -4.83 6.76
C ASN A 55 0.89 -4.27 5.76
N PRO A 56 0.81 -2.98 5.39
CA PRO A 56 1.72 -2.40 4.40
C PRO A 56 3.15 -2.39 4.94
N THR A 57 4.12 -2.69 4.07
CA THR A 57 5.54 -2.50 4.36
C THR A 57 5.94 -1.04 4.18
N PHE A 58 7.08 -0.61 4.71
CA PHE A 58 7.60 0.74 4.45
C PHE A 58 7.72 1.05 2.95
N LYS A 59 8.11 0.06 2.15
CA LYS A 59 8.21 0.20 0.69
C LYS A 59 6.85 0.55 0.06
N ASP A 60 5.78 -0.09 0.52
CA ASP A 60 4.42 0.15 0.02
C ASP A 60 3.95 1.56 0.38
N VAL A 61 4.11 1.95 1.66
CA VAL A 61 3.75 3.30 2.15
C VAL A 61 4.55 4.38 1.43
N ARG A 62 5.85 4.16 1.18
CA ARG A 62 6.69 5.09 0.42
C ARG A 62 6.21 5.26 -1.02
N ALA A 63 6.03 4.15 -1.75
CA ALA A 63 5.58 4.21 -3.15
C ALA A 63 4.23 4.91 -3.28
N TYR A 64 3.35 4.68 -2.31
CA TYR A 64 2.06 5.32 -2.23
C TYR A 64 2.16 6.83 -2.04
N CYS A 65 2.98 7.29 -1.09
CA CYS A 65 3.27 8.72 -0.88
C CYS A 65 3.80 9.41 -2.14
N GLU A 66 4.75 8.78 -2.85
CA GLU A 66 5.34 9.32 -4.08
C GLU A 66 4.30 9.43 -5.21
N GLN A 67 3.44 8.42 -5.35
CA GLN A 67 2.36 8.41 -6.36
C GLN A 67 1.28 9.45 -6.06
N TYR A 68 0.86 9.59 -4.81
CA TYR A 68 -0.08 10.63 -4.41
C TYR A 68 0.44 12.02 -4.75
N GLN A 69 1.72 12.30 -4.48
CA GLN A 69 2.31 13.60 -4.83
C GLN A 69 2.35 13.82 -6.35
N LYS A 70 2.63 12.77 -7.13
CA LYS A 70 2.61 12.84 -8.61
C LYS A 70 1.22 13.15 -9.14
N ILE A 71 0.19 12.49 -8.61
CA ILE A 71 -1.21 12.74 -8.98
C ILE A 71 -1.61 14.15 -8.57
N TRP A 72 -1.34 14.54 -7.31
CA TRP A 72 -1.64 15.88 -6.80
C TRP A 72 -0.97 16.97 -7.64
N ALA A 73 0.29 16.80 -8.04
CA ALA A 73 0.99 17.76 -8.90
C ALA A 73 0.36 17.85 -10.30
N ALA A 74 -0.07 16.72 -10.87
CA ALA A 74 -0.76 16.70 -12.16
C ALA A 74 -2.16 17.34 -12.09
N THR A 75 -2.90 17.09 -11.01
CA THR A 75 -4.25 17.65 -10.81
C THR A 75 -4.20 19.13 -10.40
N SER A 76 -3.20 19.56 -9.64
CA SER A 76 -2.92 20.97 -9.33
C SER A 76 -2.60 21.80 -10.58
N SER A 77 -2.21 21.16 -11.68
CA SER A 77 -1.97 21.80 -12.98
C SER A 77 -3.24 21.90 -13.84
N LEU A 78 -4.37 21.30 -13.43
CA LEU A 78 -5.67 21.46 -14.08
C LEU A 78 -6.60 22.32 -13.22
N PRO A 79 -7.39 23.24 -13.82
CA PRO A 79 -8.42 23.94 -13.08
C PRO A 79 -9.57 22.97 -12.75
N PHE A 80 -9.54 22.40 -11.54
CA PHE A 80 -10.60 21.67 -10.84
C PHE A 80 -11.25 20.45 -11.55
N THR A 81 -11.33 19.30 -10.87
CA THR A 81 -12.62 18.67 -10.49
C THR A 81 -12.33 17.47 -9.58
N ILE A 82 -13.13 17.41 -8.53
CA ILE A 82 -13.15 16.45 -7.43
C ILE A 82 -13.49 15.06 -7.96
N GLU A 83 -12.52 14.14 -8.02
CA GLU A 83 -12.82 12.70 -8.02
C GLU A 83 -11.63 11.87 -7.51
N SER A 84 -11.32 12.03 -6.23
CA SER A 84 -10.24 11.29 -5.56
C SER A 84 -10.54 9.78 -5.41
N THR A 85 -11.78 9.35 -5.63
CA THR A 85 -12.25 7.98 -5.36
C THR A 85 -12.03 7.03 -6.54
N ALA A 86 -12.17 7.50 -7.78
CA ALA A 86 -12.10 6.64 -8.96
C ALA A 86 -10.67 6.21 -9.34
N MET A 87 -9.68 7.10 -9.17
CA MET A 87 -8.28 6.77 -9.46
C MET A 87 -7.66 5.78 -8.47
N PHE A 88 -8.30 5.61 -7.31
CA PHE A 88 -7.78 4.84 -6.20
C PHE A 88 -7.99 3.33 -6.31
N ASN A 89 -9.12 2.91 -6.89
CA ASN A 89 -9.48 1.50 -7.03
C ASN A 89 -8.55 0.70 -7.98
N SER A 90 -7.67 1.37 -8.74
CA SER A 90 -6.67 0.69 -9.58
C SER A 90 -5.52 0.07 -8.76
N PHE A 91 -5.29 0.49 -7.51
CA PHE A 91 -4.11 0.07 -6.75
C PHE A 91 -4.23 -1.31 -6.07
N THR A 92 -5.45 -1.80 -5.84
CA THR A 92 -5.69 -3.07 -5.11
C THR A 92 -5.48 -4.33 -5.97
N THR A 93 -5.25 -4.20 -7.28
CA THR A 93 -5.18 -5.35 -8.21
C THR A 93 -3.75 -5.77 -8.59
N LYS A 94 -2.71 -5.05 -8.16
CA LYS A 94 -1.33 -5.23 -8.71
C LYS A 94 -0.32 -5.86 -7.75
N SER A 95 -0.66 -6.04 -6.48
CA SER A 95 0.25 -6.63 -5.48
C SER A 95 -0.32 -7.92 -4.90
N MET A 96 -0.49 -8.93 -5.75
CA MET A 96 -0.60 -10.31 -5.29
C MET A 96 0.42 -11.15 -6.06
N LYS A 97 1.70 -11.02 -5.69
CA LYS A 97 2.69 -12.04 -6.06
C LYS A 97 2.51 -13.21 -5.09
N ALA A 98 1.55 -14.08 -5.40
CA ALA A 98 1.37 -15.33 -4.69
C ALA A 98 2.67 -16.17 -4.83
N HIS A 99 3.35 -16.40 -3.71
CA HIS A 99 4.38 -17.43 -3.64
C HIS A 99 3.67 -18.78 -3.66
N ALA A 100 3.54 -19.37 -4.85
CA ALA A 100 3.04 -20.74 -5.01
C ALA A 100 4.11 -21.72 -4.51
N THR A 101 4.08 -22.05 -3.23
CA THR A 101 4.71 -23.27 -2.72
C THR A 101 3.92 -24.44 -3.28
N ALA A 102 4.57 -25.27 -4.11
CA ALA A 102 3.99 -26.46 -4.72
C ALA A 102 3.66 -27.54 -3.66
N GLY A 103 2.53 -27.38 -2.98
CA GLY A 103 1.87 -28.42 -2.19
C GLY A 103 0.94 -29.23 -3.08
N ARG A 104 1.41 -30.40 -3.52
CA ARG A 104 0.68 -31.39 -4.33
C ARG A 104 -0.55 -31.89 -3.57
N PHE A 105 -1.71 -31.29 -3.80
CA PHE A 105 -3.00 -31.92 -3.54
C PHE A 105 -3.64 -32.32 -4.87
N LYS A 106 -3.76 -33.64 -5.06
CA LYS A 106 -4.47 -34.25 -6.19
C LYS A 106 -5.97 -34.13 -5.91
N PRO A 107 -6.79 -33.54 -6.79
CA PRO A 107 -8.23 -33.52 -6.62
C PRO A 107 -8.83 -34.90 -6.93
N VAL A 108 -9.76 -35.33 -6.08
CA VAL A 108 -10.64 -36.49 -6.27
C VAL A 108 -11.44 -36.32 -7.57
N THR A 109 -11.41 -37.33 -8.44
CA THR A 109 -12.26 -37.41 -9.63
C THR A 109 -13.65 -37.87 -9.21
N GLN A 110 -14.60 -36.94 -9.16
CA GLN A 110 -16.02 -37.25 -9.15
C GLN A 110 -16.45 -37.61 -10.58
N SER A 111 -16.76 -38.89 -10.82
CA SER A 111 -17.47 -39.32 -12.03
C SER A 111 -18.91 -39.59 -11.67
N ASN A 112 -19.80 -38.92 -12.38
CA ASN A 112 -21.23 -38.88 -12.15
C ASN A 112 -21.90 -39.70 -13.25
N SER A 113 -22.70 -40.72 -12.93
CA SER A 113 -23.79 -41.14 -13.82
C SER A 113 -24.88 -41.98 -13.14
N HIS A 114 -26.06 -41.39 -12.99
CA HIS A 114 -27.43 -41.89 -13.27
C HIS A 114 -27.73 -43.39 -13.04
N ASN A 115 -28.72 -43.73 -12.19
CA ASN A 115 -30.13 -43.79 -12.60
C ASN A 115 -31.06 -44.16 -11.42
N VAL A 116 -32.30 -43.70 -11.52
CA VAL A 116 -33.44 -43.86 -10.58
C VAL A 116 -34.10 -45.23 -10.80
N THR A 117 -34.65 -45.87 -9.75
CA THR A 117 -36.02 -46.50 -9.72
C THR A 117 -36.30 -47.10 -8.33
N PHE A 118 -37.44 -46.72 -7.75
CA PHE A 118 -38.06 -47.30 -6.56
C PHE A 118 -38.89 -48.54 -6.93
N GLY A 119 -38.86 -49.58 -6.09
CA GLY A 119 -39.70 -50.78 -6.20
C GLY A 119 -39.10 -51.96 -5.46
#